data_AF-A0A3P1V8L2-F1
#
_entry.id   AF-A0A3P1V8L2-F1
#
_cell.length_a   1.000
_cell.length_b   1.000
_cell.length_c   1.000
_cell.angle_alpha   90.00
_cell.angle_beta   90.00
_cell.angle_gamma   90.00
#
_symmetry.space_group_name_H-M   'P 1'
#
loop_
_entity.id
_entity.type
_entity.pdbx_description
1 polymer ?
#
loop_
_entity_poly.entity_id
_entity_poly.type
_entity_poly.pdbx_seq_one_letter_code
_entity_poly.pdbx_strand_id
1 'polypeptide(L)'
;MMAIVVGLAFLLYVTVIYDSRESISQDLFLHERYLFHNPQDVTSQTCHSALPCVWASASDESTVMKFESKEDARMAAGSLPDARQSNWLVVRFHPNELTEVEKAEFIKVVNGIYHSDDAWFD
;
A
#
# COMPACT_ATOMS: atom_id res chain seq x y z
N MET A 1 37.60 -16.18 -5.24
CA MET A 1 36.35 -16.89 -4.84
C MET A 1 35.43 -16.08 -3.91
N MET A 2 35.85 -14.93 -3.32
CA MET A 2 34.98 -14.12 -2.45
C MET A 2 34.01 -13.15 -3.17
N ALA A 3 34.32 -12.69 -4.39
CA ALA A 3 33.47 -11.73 -5.10
C ALA A 3 32.11 -12.32 -5.55
N ILE A 4 32.07 -13.63 -5.82
CA ILE A 4 30.86 -14.31 -6.31
C ILE A 4 29.82 -14.47 -5.19
N VAL A 5 30.26 -14.65 -3.95
CA VAL A 5 29.36 -14.85 -2.78
C VAL A 5 28.64 -13.54 -2.42
N VAL A 6 29.33 -12.40 -2.54
CA VAL A 6 28.72 -11.08 -2.27
C VAL A 6 27.68 -10.73 -3.34
N GLY A 7 27.98 -11.01 -4.62
CA GLY A 7 27.02 -10.78 -5.72
C GLY A 7 25.77 -11.64 -5.60
N LEU A 8 25.91 -12.91 -5.20
CA LEU A 8 24.77 -13.81 -4.98
C LEU A 8 23.95 -13.43 -3.75
N ALA A 9 24.59 -13.01 -2.64
CA ALA A 9 23.87 -12.54 -1.46
C ALA A 9 23.10 -11.25 -1.73
N PHE A 10 23.67 -10.32 -2.52
CA PHE A 10 23.00 -9.08 -2.91
C PHE A 10 21.84 -9.36 -3.86
N LEU A 11 22.01 -10.25 -4.86
CA LEU A 11 20.94 -10.66 -5.74
C LEU A 11 19.82 -11.40 -4.99
N LEU A 12 20.17 -12.29 -4.06
CA LEU A 12 19.19 -12.98 -3.22
C LEU A 12 18.47 -12.03 -2.27
N TYR A 13 19.15 -11.04 -1.71
CA TYR A 13 18.54 -10.01 -0.88
C TYR A 13 17.53 -9.17 -1.68
N VAL A 14 17.91 -8.76 -2.90
CA VAL A 14 17.01 -8.01 -3.79
C VAL A 14 15.82 -8.89 -4.22
N THR A 15 16.02 -10.17 -4.55
CA THR A 15 14.91 -11.05 -4.95
C THR A 15 14.00 -11.41 -3.77
N VAL A 16 14.53 -11.61 -2.56
CA VAL A 16 13.70 -11.89 -1.37
C VAL A 16 12.85 -10.68 -0.98
N ILE A 17 13.30 -9.45 -1.27
CA ILE A 17 12.47 -8.24 -1.14
C ILE A 17 11.46 -8.13 -2.29
N TYR A 18 11.82 -8.61 -3.48
CA TYR A 18 10.97 -8.59 -4.68
C TYR A 18 9.89 -9.68 -4.73
N ASP A 19 9.93 -10.69 -3.87
CA ASP A 19 9.09 -11.87 -4.02
C ASP A 19 7.84 -11.82 -3.11
N SER A 20 6.67 -11.99 -3.73
CA SER A 20 5.35 -12.29 -3.15
C SER A 20 4.49 -11.17 -2.51
N ARG A 21 4.91 -9.90 -2.44
CA ARG A 21 4.07 -8.81 -1.86
C ARG A 21 3.47 -7.80 -2.84
N GLU A 22 3.90 -7.76 -4.11
CA GLU A 22 3.38 -6.83 -5.13
C GLU A 22 2.02 -7.27 -5.73
N SER A 23 1.81 -8.57 -5.93
CA SER A 23 0.62 -9.09 -6.63
C SER A 23 -0.68 -8.96 -5.82
N ILE A 24 -0.60 -9.05 -4.49
CA ILE A 24 -1.79 -9.06 -3.62
C ILE A 24 -2.49 -7.70 -3.61
N SER A 25 -1.77 -6.59 -3.72
CA SER A 25 -2.39 -5.26 -3.68
C SER A 25 -3.17 -4.93 -4.95
N GLN A 26 -2.61 -5.16 -6.14
CA GLN A 26 -3.28 -4.78 -7.39
C GLN A 26 -4.51 -5.64 -7.68
N ASP A 27 -4.41 -6.96 -7.57
CA ASP A 27 -5.54 -7.86 -7.87
C ASP A 27 -6.73 -7.67 -6.94
N LEU A 28 -6.46 -7.24 -5.71
CA LEU A 28 -7.45 -7.15 -4.67
C LEU A 28 -8.26 -5.83 -4.73
N PHE A 29 -7.64 -4.71 -5.14
CA PHE A 29 -8.39 -3.50 -5.50
C PHE A 29 -9.17 -3.65 -6.82
N LEU A 30 -8.78 -4.59 -7.70
CA LEU A 30 -9.52 -4.90 -8.93
C LEU A 30 -10.81 -5.70 -8.70
N HIS A 31 -11.00 -6.30 -7.51
CA HIS A 31 -12.22 -7.01 -7.14
C HIS A 31 -13.24 -6.08 -6.46
N GLU A 32 -12.78 -5.16 -5.61
CA GLU A 32 -13.57 -4.15 -4.88
C GLU A 32 -13.84 -2.86 -5.71
N ARG A 33 -14.05 -3.01 -7.03
CA ARG A 33 -14.21 -1.89 -7.99
C ARG A 33 -15.28 -0.86 -7.64
N TYR A 34 -16.19 -1.17 -6.71
CA TYR A 34 -17.28 -0.29 -6.33
C TYR A 34 -16.82 0.95 -5.53
N LEU A 35 -15.64 0.89 -4.90
CA LEU A 35 -15.15 1.97 -4.04
C LEU A 35 -13.87 2.63 -4.56
N PHE A 36 -13.21 2.02 -5.54
CA PHE A 36 -11.92 2.47 -6.05
C PHE A 36 -11.97 2.54 -7.57
N HIS A 37 -12.48 3.66 -8.08
CA HIS A 37 -12.72 3.82 -9.51
C HIS A 37 -11.44 4.19 -10.26
N ASN A 38 -11.28 3.61 -11.46
CA ASN A 38 -10.18 3.91 -12.37
C ASN A 38 -8.78 3.89 -11.71
N PRO A 39 -8.38 2.80 -11.03
CA PRO A 39 -7.08 2.72 -10.38
C PRO A 39 -5.94 2.90 -11.38
N GLN A 40 -5.02 3.81 -11.06
CA GLN A 40 -3.80 4.08 -11.81
C GLN A 40 -2.59 3.83 -10.91
N ASP A 41 -1.61 3.08 -11.42
CA ASP A 41 -0.33 2.95 -10.73
C ASP A 41 0.40 4.30 -10.73
N VAL A 42 0.64 4.82 -9.53
CA VAL A 42 1.34 6.09 -9.30
C VAL A 42 2.56 5.89 -8.41
N THR A 43 3.07 4.66 -8.32
CA THR A 43 4.19 4.28 -7.43
C THR A 43 5.42 5.14 -7.68
N SER A 44 5.85 5.27 -8.94
CA SER A 44 7.05 6.06 -9.30
C SER A 44 6.91 7.57 -9.07
N GLN A 45 5.67 8.07 -8.97
CA GLN A 45 5.36 9.49 -8.78
C GLN A 45 5.18 9.82 -7.30
N THR A 46 4.63 8.88 -6.53
CA THR A 46 4.25 9.06 -5.13
C THR A 46 5.35 8.60 -4.19
N CYS A 47 5.97 7.46 -4.47
CA CYS A 47 6.96 6.85 -3.59
C CYS A 47 8.35 7.43 -3.86
N HIS A 48 8.93 8.02 -2.84
CA HIS A 48 10.25 8.65 -2.89
C HIS A 48 10.89 8.66 -1.50
N SER A 49 12.12 9.17 -1.36
CA SER A 49 12.85 9.12 -0.08
C SER A 49 12.11 9.75 1.12
N ALA A 50 11.34 10.82 0.90
CA ALA A 50 10.52 11.46 1.94
C ALA A 50 9.15 10.79 2.20
N LEU A 51 8.75 9.83 1.35
CA LEU A 51 7.51 9.07 1.47
C LEU A 51 7.80 7.64 0.98
N PRO A 52 8.47 6.82 1.83
CA PRO A 52 9.08 5.56 1.41
C PRO A 52 8.05 4.43 1.30
N CYS A 53 6.98 4.66 0.54
CA CYS A 53 6.09 3.58 0.12
C CYS A 53 6.80 2.68 -0.91
N VAL A 54 6.36 1.43 -0.99
CA VAL A 54 6.84 0.46 -1.98
C VAL A 54 5.87 0.30 -3.15
N TRP A 55 4.63 0.75 -2.96
CA TRP A 55 3.58 0.71 -3.96
C TRP A 55 2.56 1.82 -3.69
N ALA A 56 2.05 2.43 -4.75
CA ALA A 56 0.95 3.38 -4.66
C ALA A 56 0.01 3.27 -5.86
N SER A 57 -1.29 3.37 -5.58
CA SER A 57 -2.34 3.44 -6.60
C SER A 57 -3.28 4.59 -6.31
N ALA A 58 -3.61 5.36 -7.34
CA ALA A 58 -4.53 6.48 -7.26
C ALA A 58 -5.84 6.16 -7.99
N SER A 59 -6.93 6.61 -7.41
CA SER A 59 -8.28 6.65 -7.98
C SER A 59 -8.74 8.10 -8.04
N ASP A 60 -9.95 8.33 -8.52
CA ASP A 60 -10.56 9.66 -8.50
C ASP A 60 -10.75 10.15 -7.05
N GLU A 61 -11.07 9.24 -6.11
CA GLU A 61 -11.45 9.57 -4.74
C GLU A 61 -10.30 9.51 -3.73
N SER A 62 -9.26 8.70 -4.00
CA SER A 62 -8.19 8.48 -3.04
C SER A 62 -6.90 7.91 -3.65
N THR A 63 -5.79 8.08 -2.93
CA THR A 63 -4.52 7.41 -3.19
C THR A 63 -4.24 6.42 -2.06
N VAL A 64 -4.05 5.14 -2.40
CA VAL A 64 -3.63 4.08 -1.47
C VAL A 64 -2.13 3.85 -1.63
N MET A 65 -1.42 3.83 -0.52
CA MET A 65 0.02 3.60 -0.45
C MET A 65 0.32 2.43 0.48
N LYS A 66 1.27 1.59 0.10
CA LYS A 66 1.77 0.47 0.91
C LYS A 66 3.19 0.74 1.37
N PHE A 67 3.48 0.43 2.63
CA PHE A 67 4.79 0.64 3.24
C PHE A 67 5.38 -0.70 3.71
N GLU A 68 6.72 -0.75 3.81
CA GLU A 68 7.42 -1.94 4.33
C GLU A 68 7.12 -2.19 5.81
N SER A 69 6.94 -1.12 6.57
CA SER A 69 6.68 -1.17 8.00
C SER A 69 5.40 -0.43 8.38
N LYS A 70 4.74 -0.89 9.46
CA LYS A 70 3.58 -0.20 10.05
C LYS A 70 3.96 1.16 10.60
N GLU A 71 5.22 1.33 10.99
CA GLU A 71 5.73 2.58 11.54
C GLU A 71 5.86 3.64 10.44
N ASP A 72 6.37 3.27 9.26
CA ASP A 72 6.43 4.18 8.11
C ASP A 72 5.03 4.57 7.64
N ALA A 73 4.09 3.61 7.61
CA ALA A 73 2.68 3.89 7.33
C ALA A 73 2.08 4.87 8.35
N ARG A 74 2.37 4.69 9.65
CA ARG A 74 1.90 5.58 10.71
C ARG A 74 2.47 6.99 10.57
N MET A 75 3.77 7.10 10.29
CA MET A 75 4.43 8.38 10.07
C MET A 75 3.86 9.11 8.85
N ALA A 76 3.64 8.39 7.75
CA ALA A 76 3.04 8.93 6.53
C ALA A 76 1.59 9.39 6.74
N ALA A 77 0.77 8.61 7.44
CA ALA A 77 -0.60 9.01 7.77
C ALA A 77 -0.65 10.28 8.63
N GLY A 78 0.33 10.46 9.54
CA GLY A 78 0.42 11.66 10.38
C GLY A 78 0.95 12.90 9.64
N SER A 79 1.64 12.74 8.51
CA SER A 79 2.25 13.85 7.76
C SER A 79 1.41 14.30 6.56
N LEU A 80 0.57 13.41 6.02
CA LEU A 80 -0.26 13.70 4.86
C LEU A 80 -1.63 14.27 5.28
N PRO A 81 -2.16 15.26 4.54
CA PRO A 81 -3.49 15.78 4.79
C PRO A 81 -4.54 14.72 4.44
N ASP A 82 -5.55 14.60 5.31
CA ASP A 82 -6.70 13.72 5.09
C ASP A 82 -6.31 12.26 4.80
N ALA A 83 -5.31 11.78 5.53
CA ALA A 83 -4.78 10.43 5.43
C ALA A 83 -5.18 9.58 6.64
N ARG A 84 -5.49 8.31 6.39
CA ARG A 84 -5.83 7.33 7.41
C ARG A 84 -4.97 6.08 7.24
N GLN A 85 -4.42 5.58 8.33
CA GLN A 85 -3.65 4.34 8.33
C GLN A 85 -4.59 3.13 8.43
N SER A 86 -4.29 2.09 7.66
CA SER A 86 -4.81 0.73 7.82
C SER A 86 -3.63 -0.25 7.75
N ASN A 87 -3.15 -0.68 8.91
CA ASN A 87 -2.01 -1.60 9.01
C ASN A 87 -0.74 -1.08 8.30
N TRP A 88 -0.25 -1.75 7.25
CA TRP A 88 0.86 -1.29 6.40
C TRP A 88 0.43 -0.33 5.27
N LEU A 89 -0.86 -0.01 5.19
CA LEU A 89 -1.42 0.87 4.17
C LEU A 89 -1.72 2.25 4.74
N VAL A 90 -1.64 3.24 3.86
CA VAL A 90 -2.17 4.59 4.09
C VAL A 90 -3.10 4.92 2.94
N VAL A 91 -4.31 5.35 3.28
CA VAL A 91 -5.27 5.89 2.34
C VAL A 91 -5.30 7.39 2.51
N ARG A 92 -4.92 8.13 1.48
CA ARG A 92 -5.06 9.58 1.42
C ARG A 92 -6.27 9.93 0.57
N PHE A 93 -7.25 10.60 1.15
CA PHE A 93 -8.45 10.99 0.43
C PHE A 93 -8.23 12.29 -0.35
N HIS A 94 -8.81 12.36 -1.54
CA HIS A 94 -8.83 13.60 -2.30
C HIS A 94 -9.86 14.58 -1.72
N PRO A 95 -9.57 15.89 -1.70
CA PRO A 95 -10.45 16.85 -1.05
C PRO A 95 -11.83 16.91 -1.71
N ASN A 96 -12.89 16.86 -0.89
CA ASN A 96 -14.30 16.97 -1.30
C ASN A 96 -14.84 15.83 -2.18
N GLU A 97 -14.09 14.75 -2.41
CA GLU A 97 -14.57 13.60 -3.19
C GLU A 97 -15.45 12.67 -2.32
N LEU A 98 -15.11 12.52 -1.03
CA LEU A 98 -15.84 11.68 -0.09
C LEU A 98 -16.22 12.42 1.20
N THR A 99 -17.39 12.11 1.74
CA THR A 99 -17.81 12.50 3.09
C THR A 99 -17.06 11.71 4.17
N GLU A 100 -17.04 12.20 5.41
CA GLU A 100 -16.40 11.49 6.52
C GLU A 100 -16.98 10.08 6.78
N VAL A 101 -18.27 9.88 6.47
CA VAL A 101 -18.94 8.59 6.57
C VAL A 101 -18.44 7.64 5.48
N GLU A 102 -18.36 8.09 4.23
CA GLU A 102 -17.83 7.27 3.12
C GLU A 102 -16.37 6.93 3.32
N LYS A 103 -15.55 7.89 3.80
CA LYS A 103 -14.16 7.62 4.19
C LYS A 103 -14.07 6.55 5.27
N ALA A 104 -14.99 6.54 6.24
CA ALA A 104 -14.99 5.52 7.29
C ALA A 104 -15.36 4.14 6.75
N GLU A 105 -16.35 4.05 5.86
CA GLU A 105 -16.72 2.80 5.18
C GLU A 105 -15.57 2.29 4.29
N PHE A 106 -14.91 3.18 3.55
CA PHE A 106 -13.73 2.82 2.75
C PHE A 106 -12.63 2.18 3.61
N ILE A 107 -12.32 2.78 4.76
CA ILE A 107 -11.31 2.23 5.68
C ILE A 107 -11.74 0.88 6.27
N LYS A 108 -13.03 0.65 6.53
CA LYS A 108 -13.51 -0.66 6.97
C LYS A 108 -13.26 -1.74 5.92
N VAL A 109 -13.50 -1.43 4.64
CA VAL A 109 -13.24 -2.36 3.53
C VAL A 109 -11.75 -2.66 3.42
N VAL A 110 -10.88 -1.65 3.44
CA VAL A 110 -9.42 -1.83 3.43
C VAL A 110 -8.93 -2.64 4.64
N ASN A 111 -9.50 -2.44 5.82
CA ASN A 111 -9.19 -3.25 7.00
C ASN A 111 -9.66 -4.71 6.85
N GLY A 112 -10.86 -4.92 6.29
CA GLY A 112 -11.46 -6.25 6.13
C GLY A 112 -10.69 -7.13 5.15
N ILE A 113 -10.22 -6.52 4.06
CA ILE A 113 -9.28 -7.09 3.11
C ILE A 113 -8.10 -7.74 3.83
N TYR A 114 -7.45 -6.98 4.73
CA TYR A 114 -6.22 -7.44 5.37
C TYR A 114 -6.48 -8.54 6.40
N HIS A 115 -7.62 -8.50 7.10
CA HIS A 115 -7.97 -9.54 8.07
C HIS A 115 -8.30 -10.88 7.43
N SER A 116 -8.69 -10.93 6.15
CA SER A 116 -9.01 -12.19 5.47
C SER A 116 -7.78 -13.03 5.12
N ASP A 117 -6.60 -12.42 4.96
CA ASP A 117 -5.35 -13.12 4.62
C ASP A 117 -4.68 -13.79 5.84
N ASP A 118 -4.91 -13.24 7.03
CA ASP A 118 -4.40 -13.80 8.29
C ASP A 118 -5.26 -14.98 8.81
N ALA A 119 -6.46 -15.17 8.26
CA ALA A 119 -7.44 -16.16 8.73
C ALA A 119 -7.24 -17.60 8.17
N TRP A 120 -6.25 -17.81 7.30
CA TRP A 120 -5.94 -19.13 6.70
C TRP A 120 -4.78 -19.88 7.38
N PHE A 121 -4.25 -19.34 8.48
CA PHE A 121 -3.16 -19.95 9.25
C PHE A 121 -3.53 -20.25 10.71
N ASP A 122 -4.75 -20.73 10.95
CA ASP A 122 -5.13 -21.47 12.17
C ASP A 122 -5.53 -22.92 11.84
#